data_AF-T0TJF5-F1
#
_entry.id   AF-T0TJF5-F1
#
_cell.length_a   1.000
_cell.length_b   1.000
_cell.length_c   1.000
_cell.angle_alpha   90.00
_cell.angle_beta   90.00
_cell.angle_gamma   90.00
#
_symmetry.space_group_name_H-M   'P 1'
#
loop_
_entity.id
_entity.type
_entity.pdbx_description
1 polymer ?
#
loop_
_entity_poly.entity_id
_entity_poly.type
_entity_poly.pdbx_seq_one_letter_code
_entity_poly.pdbx_strand_id
1 'polypeptide(L)'
;MLPHRYPFLLVDKVLKYKTGVIECRKNITINEPFFQGHFPGRPIVPGVLMIEMAAQSAALLYILDSLEGKEVTSADLSAENVAEKVGYLASVKNFKFKKSQYLVIN
;
A
#
# COMPACT_ATOMS: atom_id res chain seq x y z
N MET A 1 8.88 3.18 9.00
CA MET A 1 7.72 3.13 8.06
C MET A 1 8.14 2.40 6.79
N LEU A 2 7.19 1.89 5.99
CA LEU A 2 7.41 0.85 4.96
C LEU A 2 8.74 0.96 4.19
N PRO A 3 9.45 -0.16 3.96
CA PRO A 3 10.73 -0.18 3.24
C PRO A 3 10.56 0.03 1.72
N HIS A 4 9.35 -0.17 1.19
CA HIS A 4 9.03 0.04 -0.23
C HIS A 4 9.44 1.44 -0.70
N ARG A 5 9.95 1.51 -1.93
CA ARG A 5 10.34 2.76 -2.61
C ARG A 5 9.74 2.80 -4.01
N TYR A 6 9.77 3.98 -4.64
CA TYR A 6 9.35 4.14 -6.03
C TYR A 6 10.07 3.10 -6.93
N PRO A 7 9.35 2.45 -7.87
CA PRO A 7 7.94 2.65 -8.23
C PRO A 7 6.93 1.76 -7.47
N PHE A 8 7.34 1.13 -6.36
CA PHE A 8 6.55 0.12 -5.66
C PHE A 8 6.07 0.53 -4.26
N LEU A 9 6.21 1.80 -3.88
CA LEU A 9 5.49 2.36 -2.73
C LEU A 9 4.12 2.85 -3.20
N LEU A 10 3.06 2.14 -2.79
CA LEU A 10 1.70 2.32 -3.33
C LEU A 10 0.69 2.79 -2.28
N VAL A 11 1.14 3.26 -1.12
CA VAL A 11 0.30 3.94 -0.12
C VAL A 11 0.85 5.34 0.09
N ASP A 12 0.04 6.36 -0.19
CA ASP A 12 0.45 7.76 -0.06
C ASP A 12 0.21 8.30 1.34
N LYS A 13 -0.90 7.89 1.98
CA LYS A 13 -1.32 8.45 3.28
C LYS A 13 -2.17 7.49 4.09
N VAL A 14 -1.95 7.45 5.40
CA VAL A 14 -2.88 6.89 6.39
C VAL A 14 -3.92 7.95 6.75
N LEU A 15 -5.20 7.64 6.57
CA LEU A 15 -6.30 8.56 6.86
C LEU A 15 -6.87 8.33 8.25
N LYS A 16 -7.02 7.06 8.65
CA LYS A 16 -7.53 6.65 9.96
C LYS A 16 -6.80 5.39 10.42
N TYR A 17 -6.65 5.28 11.73
CA TYR A 17 -6.10 4.11 12.39
C TYR A 17 -6.81 3.90 13.72
N LYS A 18 -7.09 2.64 14.01
CA LYS A 18 -7.41 2.08 15.34
C LYS A 18 -6.83 0.66 15.38
N THR A 19 -6.60 0.11 16.56
CA THR A 19 -6.07 -1.26 16.69
C THR A 19 -6.83 -2.25 15.80
N GLY A 20 -6.09 -2.98 14.98
CA GLY A 20 -6.63 -3.96 14.03
C GLY A 20 -7.38 -3.40 12.80
N VAL A 21 -7.48 -2.07 12.61
CA VAL A 21 -8.11 -1.46 11.43
C VAL A 21 -7.37 -0.20 10.96
N ILE A 22 -7.03 -0.16 9.67
CA ILE A 22 -6.42 1.00 9.03
C ILE A 22 -7.18 1.42 7.77
N GLU A 23 -7.27 2.72 7.53
CA GLU A 23 -7.76 3.31 6.28
C GLU A 23 -6.61 4.07 5.61
N CYS A 24 -6.23 3.66 4.41
CA CYS A 24 -5.15 4.24 3.63
C CYS A 24 -5.65 4.84 2.32
N ARG A 25 -4.88 5.77 1.76
CA ARG A 25 -5.14 6.39 0.46
C ARG A 25 -3.96 6.20 -0.47
N LYS A 26 -4.27 5.86 -1.72
CA LYS A 26 -3.39 5.97 -2.89
C LYS A 26 -4.09 6.86 -3.90
N ASN A 27 -3.45 7.96 -4.28
CA ASN A 27 -3.86 8.80 -5.39
C ASN A 27 -3.32 8.17 -6.66
N ILE A 28 -4.20 8.03 -7.65
CA ILE A 28 -3.89 7.40 -8.93
C ILE A 28 -3.84 8.51 -9.97
N THR A 29 -2.71 8.62 -10.68
CA THR A 29 -2.48 9.66 -11.70
C THR A 29 -1.99 9.03 -13.00
N ILE A 30 -2.25 9.67 -14.15
CA ILE A 30 -1.79 9.13 -15.44
C ILE A 30 -0.26 9.05 -15.55
N ASN A 31 0.47 9.78 -14.71
CA ASN A 31 1.94 9.80 -14.68
C ASN A 31 2.55 8.60 -13.94
N GLU A 32 1.74 7.62 -13.50
CA GLU A 32 2.28 6.41 -12.88
C GLU A 32 2.85 5.43 -13.92
N PRO A 33 4.02 4.81 -13.66
CA PRO A 33 4.79 4.10 -14.68
C PRO A 33 4.05 2.88 -15.26
N PHE A 34 3.17 2.24 -14.48
CA PHE A 34 2.42 1.07 -14.94
C PHE A 34 1.38 1.39 -16.03
N PHE A 35 0.96 2.66 -16.19
CA PHE A 35 0.00 3.01 -17.24
C PHE A 35 0.58 2.99 -18.65
N GLN A 36 1.91 3.11 -18.81
CA GLN A 36 2.57 2.95 -20.10
C GLN A 36 2.34 1.56 -20.71
N GLY A 37 2.18 0.54 -19.84
CA GLY A 37 1.98 -0.86 -20.26
C GLY A 37 0.59 -1.42 -19.98
N HIS A 38 -0.24 -0.77 -19.16
CA HIS A 38 -1.51 -1.35 -18.71
C HIS A 38 -2.69 -0.36 -18.84
N PHE A 39 -3.24 -0.16 -20.02
CA PHE A 39 -2.76 -0.59 -21.34
C PHE A 39 -2.55 0.64 -22.24
N PRO A 40 -1.69 0.56 -23.27
CA PRO A 40 -1.55 1.64 -24.24
C PRO A 40 -2.92 2.08 -24.80
N GLY A 41 -3.23 3.38 -24.72
CA GLY A 41 -4.53 3.94 -25.15
C GLY A 41 -5.73 3.61 -24.24
N ARG A 42 -5.54 2.81 -23.19
CA ARG A 42 -6.59 2.44 -22.24
C ARG A 42 -6.00 2.25 -20.82
N PRO A 43 -5.69 3.33 -20.10
CA PRO A 43 -5.06 3.26 -18.78
C PRO A 43 -6.00 2.63 -17.75
N ILE A 44 -5.60 1.48 -17.21
CA ILE A 44 -6.33 0.72 -16.18
C ILE A 44 -5.34 0.39 -15.06
N VAL A 45 -5.72 0.59 -13.80
CA VAL A 45 -4.84 0.14 -12.70
C VAL A 45 -4.72 -1.38 -12.75
N PRO A 46 -3.51 -1.98 -12.81
CA PRO A 46 -3.37 -3.42 -12.74
C PRO A 46 -3.97 -3.95 -11.44
N GLY A 47 -4.85 -4.95 -11.54
CA GLY A 47 -5.54 -5.49 -10.37
C GLY A 47 -4.58 -5.99 -9.28
N VAL A 48 -3.47 -6.58 -9.68
CA VAL A 48 -2.40 -7.03 -8.76
C VAL A 48 -1.81 -5.89 -7.92
N LEU A 49 -1.77 -4.66 -8.44
CA LEU A 49 -1.31 -3.51 -7.65
C LEU A 49 -2.34 -3.07 -6.61
N MET A 50 -3.63 -3.33 -6.81
CA MET A 50 -4.65 -3.10 -5.77
C MET A 50 -4.49 -4.08 -4.60
N ILE A 51 -4.08 -5.32 -4.90
CA ILE A 51 -3.74 -6.32 -3.88
C ILE A 51 -2.50 -5.86 -3.12
N GLU A 52 -1.47 -5.36 -3.82
CA GLU A 52 -0.25 -4.83 -3.20
C GLU A 52 -0.54 -3.61 -2.32
N MET A 53 -1.39 -2.66 -2.75
CA MET A 53 -1.84 -1.54 -1.94
C MET A 53 -2.50 -2.01 -0.62
N ALA A 54 -3.31 -3.07 -0.69
CA ALA A 54 -3.92 -3.68 0.49
C ALA A 54 -2.87 -4.36 1.39
N ALA A 55 -1.90 -5.06 0.81
CA ALA A 55 -0.81 -5.69 1.54
C ALA A 55 0.07 -4.66 2.26
N GLN A 56 0.43 -3.56 1.61
CA GLN A 56 1.19 -2.46 2.22
C GLN A 56 0.40 -1.77 3.35
N SER A 57 -0.91 -1.62 3.18
CA SER A 57 -1.79 -1.11 4.23
C SER A 57 -1.83 -2.07 5.43
N ALA A 58 -1.92 -3.38 5.20
CA ALA A 58 -1.87 -4.38 6.27
C ALA A 58 -0.51 -4.41 6.99
N ALA A 59 0.60 -4.24 6.26
CA ALA A 59 1.93 -4.12 6.86
C ALA A 59 2.04 -2.86 7.74
N LEU A 60 1.49 -1.72 7.29
CA LEU A 60 1.40 -0.50 8.12
C LEU A 60 0.60 -0.75 9.40
N LEU A 61 -0.56 -1.41 9.29
CA LEU A 61 -1.37 -1.78 10.45
C LEU A 61 -0.57 -2.64 11.44
N TYR A 62 0.09 -3.69 10.96
CA TYR A 62 0.90 -4.57 11.81
C TYR A 62 2.00 -3.81 12.58
N ILE A 63 2.70 -2.90 11.89
CA ILE A 63 3.73 -2.06 12.52
C ILE A 63 3.10 -1.18 13.61
N LEU A 64 2.00 -0.48 13.31
CA LEU A 64 1.34 0.42 14.26
C LEU A 64 0.78 -0.34 15.47
N ASP A 65 0.11 -1.48 15.26
CA ASP A 65 -0.38 -2.34 16.33
C ASP A 65 0.79 -2.83 17.21
N SER A 66 1.95 -3.17 16.63
CA SER A 66 3.13 -3.63 17.38
C SER A 66 3.76 -2.56 18.30
N LEU A 67 3.47 -1.30 18.03
CA LEU A 67 3.95 -0.13 18.76
C LEU A 67 2.90 0.43 19.73
N GLU A 68 1.67 -0.11 19.73
CA GLU A 68 0.62 0.35 20.62
C GLU A 68 1.03 0.23 22.10
N GLY A 69 0.79 1.30 22.87
CA GLY A 69 1.13 1.36 24.30
C GLY A 69 2.64 1.47 24.60
N LYS A 70 3.49 1.62 23.59
CA LYS A 70 4.94 1.82 23.74
C LYS A 70 5.31 3.27 23.45
N GLU A 71 6.32 3.77 24.14
CA GLU A 71 6.97 5.03 23.75
C GLU A 71 7.70 4.79 22.42
N VAL A 72 7.28 5.50 21.37
CA VAL A 72 7.81 5.31 20.01
C VAL A 72 8.97 6.26 19.78
N THR A 73 10.15 5.71 19.51
CA THR A 73 11.32 6.50 19.12
C THR A 73 11.44 6.58 17.60
N SER A 74 12.20 7.55 17.10
CA SER A 74 12.55 7.63 15.67
C SER A 74 13.32 6.40 15.18
N ALA A 75 14.07 5.72 16.05
CA ALA A 75 14.76 4.47 15.73
C ALA A 75 13.77 3.32 15.47
N ASP A 76 12.68 3.23 16.22
CA ASP A 76 11.63 2.21 16.00
C ASP A 76 10.95 2.34 14.64
N LEU A 77 10.98 3.55 14.07
CA LEU A 77 10.39 3.88 12.78
C LEU A 77 11.39 3.87 11.62
N SER A 78 12.67 3.57 11.88
CA SER A 78 13.70 3.43 10.85
C SER A 78 13.32 2.37 9.80
N ALA A 79 13.85 2.50 8.59
CA ALA A 79 13.54 1.56 7.52
C ALA A 79 14.08 0.15 7.84
N GLU A 80 15.27 0.05 8.46
CA GLU A 80 15.86 -1.22 8.86
C GLU A 80 14.99 -1.95 9.90
N ASN A 81 14.69 -1.29 11.02
CA ASN A 81 13.90 -1.92 12.10
C ASN A 81 12.48 -2.26 11.66
N VAL A 82 11.92 -1.48 10.73
CA VAL A 82 10.60 -1.75 10.17
C VAL A 82 10.65 -2.87 9.15
N ALA A 83 11.70 -2.96 8.32
CA ALA A 83 11.84 -4.04 7.33
C ALA A 83 11.90 -5.42 7.99
N GLU A 84 12.55 -5.55 9.15
CA GLU A 84 12.56 -6.80 9.93
C GLU A 84 11.17 -7.19 10.47
N LYS A 85 10.29 -6.21 10.67
CA LYS A 85 8.91 -6.40 11.15
C LYS A 85 7.90 -6.48 10.01
N VAL A 86 8.27 -6.10 8.78
CA VAL A 86 7.37 -6.17 7.63
C VAL A 86 7.29 -7.62 7.19
N GLY A 87 6.20 -8.28 7.55
CA GLY A 87 5.92 -9.63 7.10
C GLY A 87 5.82 -9.74 5.57
N TYR A 88 6.20 -10.88 5.03
CA TYR A 88 6.02 -11.20 3.62
C TYR A 88 4.55 -11.51 3.33
N LEU A 89 4.04 -11.04 2.19
CA LEU A 89 2.70 -11.42 1.72
C LEU A 89 2.71 -12.90 1.34
N ALA A 90 2.25 -13.75 2.26
CA ALA A 90 2.30 -15.21 2.08
C ALA A 90 1.12 -15.78 1.29
N SER A 91 -0.06 -15.16 1.36
CA SER A 91 -1.23 -15.62 0.61
C SER A 91 -2.26 -14.52 0.41
N VAL A 92 -3.02 -14.64 -0.69
CA VAL A 92 -4.17 -13.80 -0.99
C VAL A 92 -5.37 -14.73 -1.22
N LYS A 93 -6.42 -14.56 -0.44
CA LYS A 93 -7.65 -15.37 -0.54
C LYS A 93 -8.85 -14.47 -0.69
N ASN A 94 -9.86 -14.91 -1.45
CA ASN A 94 -11.15 -14.24 -1.59
C ASN A 94 -11.11 -12.80 -2.15
N PHE A 95 -10.01 -12.37 -2.78
CA PHE A 95 -9.93 -11.07 -3.44
C PHE A 95 -10.73 -11.08 -4.75
N LYS A 96 -11.63 -10.11 -4.96
CA LYS A 96 -12.47 -10.02 -6.16
C LYS A 96 -12.47 -8.59 -6.70
N PHE A 97 -12.09 -8.42 -7.97
CA PHE A 97 -12.26 -7.16 -8.68
C PHE A 97 -13.72 -7.00 -9.09
N LYS A 98 -14.38 -5.92 -8.62
CA LYS A 98 -15.79 -5.63 -8.95
C LYS A 98 -15.94 -4.63 -10.08
N LYS A 99 -15.00 -3.70 -10.20
CA LYS A 99 -14.96 -2.65 -11.21
C LYS A 99 -13.51 -2.39 -11.57
N SER A 100 -13.27 -2.06 -12.84
CA SER A 100 -11.97 -1.57 -13.27
C SER A 100 -11.80 -0.11 -12.82
N GLN A 101 -10.62 0.22 -12.29
CA GLN A 101 -10.23 1.60 -12.01
C GLN A 101 -9.65 2.20 -13.29
N TYR A 102 -10.47 2.99 -13.98
CA TYR A 102 -10.03 3.77 -15.14
C TYR A 102 -9.62 5.17 -14.68
N LEU A 103 -8.57 5.70 -15.29
CA LEU A 103 -8.37 7.14 -15.31
C LEU A 103 -9.09 7.68 -16.54
N VAL A 104 -10.08 8.54 -16.31
CA VAL A 104 -10.64 9.37 -17.38
C VAL A 104 -9.65 10.50 -17.59
N ILE A 105 -8.93 10.46 -18.72
CA ILE A 105 -8.12 11.58 -19.17
C ILE A 105 -9.08 12.47 -19.95
N ASN A 106 -9.51 13.58 -19.35
CA ASN A 106 -10.24 14.64 -20.05
C ASN A 106 -9.25 15.57 -20.74
#